data_AF-I9LD40-F1
#
_entry.id   AF-I9LD40-F1
#
_cell.length_a   1.000
_cell.length_b   1.000
_cell.length_c   1.000
_cell.angle_alpha   90.00
_cell.angle_beta   90.00
_cell.angle_gamma   90.00
#
_symmetry.space_group_name_H-M   'P 1'
#
loop_
_entity.id
_entity.type
_entity.pdbx_description
1 polymer ?
#
loop_
_entity_poly.entity_id
_entity_poly.type
_entity_poly.pdbx_seq_one_letter_code
_entity_poly.pdbx_strand_id
1 'polypeptide(L)'
;MKTNLIVKPYEELGKVYKSLPHYIGNSTYLPCWYGDEEKGDKYFLSVSFELSGLQFWGKLPIRDFLQWETKFNKLIEQFPFKYQK
;
A
#
# COMPACT_ATOMS: atom_id res chain seq x y z
N MET A 1 -9.73 -18.90 22.59
CA MET A 1 -9.12 -17.60 22.24
C MET A 1 -8.23 -17.76 21.01
N LYS A 2 -8.65 -17.31 19.83
CA LYS A 2 -7.85 -17.29 18.59
C LYS A 2 -7.91 -15.88 18.00
N THR A 3 -7.06 -14.97 18.48
CA THR A 3 -7.00 -13.58 17.98
C THR A 3 -5.58 -13.10 17.65
N ASN A 4 -4.54 -13.92 17.86
CA ASN A 4 -3.14 -13.49 17.73
C ASN A 4 -2.47 -13.78 16.37
N LEU A 5 -3.17 -14.33 15.37
CA LEU A 5 -2.57 -14.65 14.06
C LEU A 5 -2.85 -13.60 12.98
N ILE A 6 -3.90 -12.80 13.13
CA ILE A 6 -4.37 -11.86 12.09
C ILE A 6 -3.57 -10.55 12.14
N VAL A 7 -3.07 -10.13 13.30
CA VAL A 7 -2.43 -8.82 13.50
C VAL A 7 -1.06 -8.69 12.82
N LYS A 8 -0.23 -9.76 12.86
CA LYS A 8 1.14 -9.72 12.35
C LYS A 8 1.24 -9.40 10.84
N PRO A 9 0.46 -10.03 9.94
CA PRO A 9 0.50 -9.68 8.52
C PRO A 9 0.15 -8.21 8.23
N TYR A 10 -0.78 -7.60 8.98
CA TYR A 10 -1.14 -6.19 8.74
C TYR A 10 -0.08 -5.22 9.26
N GLU A 11 0.58 -5.53 10.37
CA GLU A 11 1.72 -4.74 10.86
C GLU A 11 2.88 -4.77 9.88
N GLU A 12 3.21 -5.95 9.35
CA GLU A 12 4.27 -6.09 8.35
C GLU A 12 3.89 -5.35 7.05
N LEU A 13 2.62 -5.38 6.64
CA LEU A 13 2.16 -4.69 5.42
C LEU A 13 2.23 -3.17 5.60
N GLY A 14 1.91 -2.69 6.81
CA GLY A 14 2.13 -1.30 7.19
C GLY A 14 3.59 -0.87 7.11
N LYS A 15 4.55 -1.76 7.43
CA LYS A 15 5.98 -1.48 7.24
C LYS A 15 6.35 -1.41 5.76
N VAL A 16 5.80 -2.28 4.92
CA VAL A 16 5.95 -2.20 3.47
C VAL A 16 5.48 -0.84 2.98
N TYR A 17 4.26 -0.42 3.31
CA TYR A 17 3.69 0.87 2.87
C TYR A 17 4.55 2.07 3.28
N LYS A 18 5.00 2.10 4.53
CA LYS A 18 5.88 3.16 5.06
C LYS A 18 7.22 3.27 4.35
N SER A 19 7.69 2.18 3.75
CA SER A 19 8.98 2.14 3.05
C SER A 19 8.89 2.54 1.58
N LEU A 20 7.68 2.67 1.01
CA LEU A 20 7.48 3.03 -0.38
C LEU A 20 7.72 4.54 -0.62
N PRO A 21 8.06 4.93 -1.86
CA PRO A 21 8.39 6.33 -2.18
C PRO A 21 7.23 7.26 -1.86
N HIS A 22 7.54 8.40 -1.25
CA HIS A 22 6.57 9.48 -0.99
C HIS A 22 5.37 9.07 -0.13
N TYR A 23 5.56 8.17 0.83
CA TYR A 23 4.52 7.81 1.79
C TYR A 23 4.14 9.02 2.65
N ILE A 24 2.84 9.35 2.69
CA ILE A 24 2.33 10.53 3.40
C ILE A 24 1.78 10.18 4.79
N GLY A 25 1.38 8.93 5.01
CA GLY A 25 0.94 8.46 6.33
C GLY A 25 -0.54 8.66 6.64
N ASN A 26 -0.88 8.45 7.92
CA ASN A 26 -2.23 8.36 8.49
C ASN A 26 -3.03 9.68 8.54
N SER A 27 -2.66 10.72 7.78
CA SER A 27 -3.47 11.94 7.71
C SER A 27 -4.80 11.73 6.97
N THR A 28 -4.93 10.58 6.31
CA THR A 28 -6.07 10.12 5.51
C THR A 28 -6.61 8.81 6.08
N TYR A 29 -7.88 8.50 5.80
CA TYR A 29 -8.51 7.24 6.23
C TYR A 29 -7.84 5.99 5.64
N LEU A 30 -7.09 6.15 4.55
CA LEU A 30 -6.38 5.09 3.83
C LEU A 30 -4.91 5.46 3.63
N PRO A 31 -3.99 4.49 3.56
CA PRO A 31 -2.60 4.77 3.20
C PRO A 31 -2.51 5.39 1.81
N CYS A 32 -1.73 6.48 1.69
CA CYS A 32 -1.51 7.17 0.43
C CYS A 32 -0.04 7.58 0.22
N TRP A 33 0.28 7.86 -1.04
CA TRP A 33 1.57 8.32 -1.53
C TRP A 33 1.38 9.47 -2.53
N TYR A 34 2.38 10.35 -2.63
CA TYR A 34 2.43 11.50 -3.56
C TYR A 34 1.41 12.63 -3.34
N GLY A 35 0.20 12.31 -2.90
CA GLY A 35 -0.86 13.26 -2.59
C GLY A 35 -2.12 12.54 -2.12
N ASP A 36 -3.21 13.30 -2.03
CA ASP A 36 -4.51 12.86 -1.55
C ASP A 36 -5.61 13.25 -2.54
N GLU A 37 -6.33 12.25 -3.04
CA GLU A 37 -7.45 12.44 -3.98
C GLU A 37 -8.55 13.33 -3.39
N GLU A 38 -8.86 13.14 -2.10
CA GLU A 38 -9.94 13.86 -1.43
C GLU A 38 -9.63 15.36 -1.29
N LYS A 39 -8.34 15.73 -1.32
CA LYS A 39 -7.88 17.13 -1.30
C LYS A 39 -7.78 17.74 -2.70
N GLY A 40 -8.00 16.96 -3.75
CA GLY A 40 -7.85 17.40 -5.14
C GLY A 40 -6.39 17.53 -5.59
N ASP A 41 -5.47 16.80 -4.96
CA ASP A 41 -4.07 16.81 -5.37
C ASP A 41 -3.93 16.27 -6.80
N LYS A 42 -3.12 16.97 -7.61
CA LYS A 42 -2.91 16.62 -9.03
C LYS A 42 -2.36 15.21 -9.22
N TYR A 43 -1.50 14.79 -8.31
CA TYR A 43 -0.85 13.49 -8.31
C TYR A 43 -1.03 12.81 -6.97
N PHE A 44 -1.48 11.57 -7.00
CA PHE A 44 -1.76 10.79 -5.81
C PHE A 44 -1.70 9.31 -6.14
N LEU A 45 -1.54 8.50 -5.11
CA LEU A 45 -1.72 7.06 -5.15
C LEU A 45 -2.28 6.63 -3.79
N SER A 46 -3.32 5.82 -3.82
CA SER A 46 -4.03 5.34 -2.64
C SER A 46 -4.22 3.83 -2.73
N VAL A 47 -4.48 3.21 -1.58
CA VAL A 47 -4.78 1.78 -1.49
C VAL A 47 -6.03 1.53 -0.66
N SER A 48 -6.84 0.57 -1.09
CA SER A 48 -7.96 0.02 -0.33
C SER A 48 -7.74 -1.48 -0.15
N PHE A 49 -8.29 -1.99 0.93
CA PHE A 49 -8.30 -3.41 1.24
C PHE A 49 -9.71 -3.92 0.98
N GLU A 50 -9.85 -4.70 -0.08
CA GLU A 50 -11.11 -5.34 -0.48
C GLU A 50 -11.07 -6.83 -0.15
N LEU A 51 -12.23 -7.49 -0.15
CA LEU A 51 -12.30 -8.95 0.03
C LEU A 51 -11.51 -9.72 -1.05
N SER A 52 -11.34 -9.13 -2.23
CA SER A 52 -10.56 -9.67 -3.34
C SER A 52 -9.06 -9.40 -3.23
N GLY A 53 -8.61 -8.60 -2.27
CA GLY A 53 -7.20 -8.26 -2.06
C GLY A 53 -6.95 -6.75 -2.02
N LEU A 54 -5.74 -6.37 -2.41
CA LEU A 54 -5.31 -4.97 -2.44
C LEU A 54 -5.66 -4.32 -3.77
N GLN A 55 -6.30 -3.17 -3.72
CA GLN A 55 -6.55 -2.33 -4.87
C GLN A 55 -5.78 -1.03 -4.73
N PHE A 56 -4.92 -0.74 -5.70
CA PHE A 56 -4.23 0.54 -5.82
C PHE A 56 -4.87 1.37 -6.92
N TRP A 57 -5.05 2.66 -6.67
CA TRP A 57 -5.51 3.61 -7.69
C TRP A 57 -4.80 4.94 -7.50
N GLY A 58 -4.66 5.70 -8.58
CA GLY A 58 -3.96 6.95 -8.52
C GLY A 58 -3.77 7.60 -9.88
N LYS A 59 -3.23 8.81 -9.84
CA LYS A 59 -2.77 9.55 -10.99
C LYS A 59 -1.32 9.94 -10.75
N LEU A 60 -0.41 9.36 -11.52
CA LEU A 60 1.03 9.62 -11.42
C LEU A 60 1.65 9.76 -12.81
N PRO A 61 2.75 10.51 -12.95
CA PRO A 61 3.64 10.33 -14.08
C PRO A 61 4.12 8.87 -14.16
N ILE A 62 4.17 8.30 -15.37
CA ILE A 62 4.49 6.87 -15.55
C ILE A 62 5.82 6.46 -14.90
N ARG A 63 6.81 7.36 -14.89
CA ARG A 63 8.11 7.11 -14.26
C ARG A 63 7.99 6.91 -12.75
N ASP A 64 7.16 7.71 -12.09
CA ASP A 64 6.96 7.65 -10.64
C ASP A 64 6.17 6.40 -10.27
N PHE A 65 5.14 6.06 -11.07
CA PHE A 65 4.39 4.81 -10.90
C PHE A 65 5.30 3.58 -11.03
N LEU A 66 6.12 3.50 -12.10
CA LEU A 66 7.03 2.37 -12.29
C LEU A 66 8.07 2.25 -11.17
N GLN A 67 8.58 3.37 -10.66
CA GLN A 67 9.50 3.36 -9.52
C GLN A 67 8.82 2.82 -8.26
N TRP A 68 7.60 3.29 -7.99
CA TRP A 68 6.80 2.88 -6.85
C TRP A 68 6.45 1.38 -6.95
N GLU A 69 5.93 0.95 -8.09
CA GLU A 69 5.50 -0.43 -8.37
C GLU A 69 6.68 -1.41 -8.27
N THR A 70 7.82 -1.06 -8.87
CA THR A 70 9.03 -1.89 -8.79
C THR A 70 9.46 -2.10 -7.33
N LYS A 71 9.39 -1.06 -6.50
CA LYS A 71 9.75 -1.18 -5.08
C LYS A 71 8.72 -1.99 -4.31
N PHE A 72 7.43 -1.76 -4.58
CA PHE A 72 6.34 -2.52 -3.97
C PHE A 72 6.47 -4.02 -4.27
N ASN A 73 6.63 -4.40 -5.53
CA ASN A 73 6.75 -5.80 -5.93
C ASN A 73 7.97 -6.48 -5.26
N LYS A 74 9.12 -5.81 -5.19
CA LYS A 74 10.31 -6.36 -4.49
C LYS A 74 10.06 -6.61 -2.99
N LEU A 75 9.32 -5.72 -2.34
CA LEU A 75 9.02 -5.86 -0.92
C LEU A 75 7.92 -6.91 -0.67
N ILE A 76 6.94 -6.99 -1.57
CA ILE A 76 5.81 -7.89 -1.42
C ILE A 76 6.17 -9.34 -1.77
N GLU A 77 7.14 -9.57 -2.66
CA GLU A 77 7.69 -10.90 -2.94
C GLU A 77 8.33 -11.54 -1.69
N GLN A 78 8.89 -10.73 -0.80
CA GLN A 78 9.48 -11.17 0.46
C GLN A 78 8.43 -11.29 1.57
N PHE A 79 7.18 -10.93 1.28
CA PHE A 79 6.12 -10.89 2.25
C PHE A 79 5.53 -12.29 2.47
N PRO A 80 5.23 -12.67 3.72
CA PRO A 80 4.73 -14.01 4.04
C PRO A 80 3.24 -14.14 3.70
N PHE A 81 2.86 -13.94 2.43
CA PHE A 81 1.56 -14.42 1.96
C PHE A 81 1.59 -15.94 2.01
N LYS A 82 0.88 -16.52 2.98
CA LYS A 82 0.50 -17.93 2.86
C LYS A 82 -0.50 -18.01 1.72
N TYR A 83 0.00 -18.31 0.52
CA TYR A 83 -0.83 -18.73 -0.60
C TYR A 83 -1.53 -20.03 -0.16
N GLN A 84 -2.79 -19.94 0.25
CA GLN A 84 -3.61 -21.13 0.47
C GLN A 84 -4.07 -21.59 -0.91
N LYS A 85 -3.45 -22.67 -1.40
CA LYS A 85 -3.97 -23.44 -2.54
C LYS A 85 -5.23 -24.20 -2.11
#